data_AF-A0AAE4ISZ0-F1
#
_entry.id   AF-A0AAE4ISZ0-F1
#
_cell.length_a   1.000
_cell.length_b   1.000
_cell.length_c   1.000
_cell.angle_alpha   90.00
_cell.angle_beta   90.00
_cell.angle_gamma   90.00
#
_symmetry.space_group_name_H-M   'P 1'
#
loop_
_entity.id
_entity.type
_entity.pdbx_description
1 polymer ?
#
loop_
_entity_poly.entity_id
_entity_poly.type
_entity_poly.pdbx_seq_one_letter_code
_entity_poly.pdbx_strand_id
1 'polypeptide(L)'
;MIDYEANLNSPQSLPDRLRLMSYNIQVGIQTRYYHQYFTRGWRHVLPDTKRLPNLRRIADLIGEFDLVGLQELDAGSLRSGFVDQNAFLADTAAFPYRYQQT
;
A
#
# COMPACT_ATOMS: atom_id res chain seq x y z
N MET A 1 -5.56 -42.31 13.37
CA MET A 1 -4.53 -41.43 13.94
C MET A 1 -3.85 -40.81 12.74
N ILE A 2 -4.23 -39.59 12.37
CA ILE A 2 -3.76 -38.93 11.15
C ILE A 2 -2.52 -38.13 11.53
N ASP A 3 -1.43 -38.35 10.82
CA ASP A 3 -0.15 -37.67 10.98
C ASP A 3 -0.33 -36.15 10.76
N TYR A 4 -0.24 -35.39 11.85
CA TYR A 4 -0.37 -33.93 11.89
C TYR A 4 0.99 -33.21 11.76
N GLU A 5 2.03 -33.91 11.29
CA GLU A 5 3.43 -33.47 11.32
C GLU A 5 4.03 -33.35 9.90
N ALA A 6 3.31 -32.71 8.98
CA ALA A 6 3.81 -32.48 7.62
C ALA A 6 3.38 -31.10 7.08
N ASN A 7 4.10 -30.04 7.48
CA ASN A 7 4.43 -28.81 6.72
C ASN A 7 4.81 -27.62 7.65
N LEU A 8 5.69 -27.83 8.63
CA LEU A 8 6.48 -26.72 9.17
C LEU A 8 7.66 -26.52 8.22
N ASN A 9 7.33 -25.97 7.04
CA ASN A 9 8.25 -25.70 5.96
C ASN A 9 9.50 -24.97 6.49
N SER A 10 10.64 -25.40 5.97
CA SER A 10 11.99 -24.92 6.21
C SER A 10 12.04 -23.42 6.54
N PRO A 11 12.85 -22.98 7.53
CA PRO A 11 13.03 -21.56 7.77
C PRO A 11 13.42 -20.92 6.43
N GLN A 12 12.60 -20.00 5.93
CA GLN A 12 12.98 -19.19 4.77
C GLN A 12 14.35 -18.61 5.11
N SER A 13 15.37 -19.00 4.34
CA SER A 13 16.71 -18.48 4.52
C SER A 13 16.61 -16.97 4.37
N LEU A 14 16.89 -16.25 5.47
CA LEU A 14 16.91 -14.80 5.44
C LEU A 14 17.95 -14.34 4.41
N PRO A 15 17.70 -13.25 3.68
CA PRO A 15 18.66 -12.76 2.73
C PRO A 15 19.96 -12.34 3.45
N ASP A 16 21.11 -12.58 2.82
CA ASP A 16 22.43 -12.15 3.33
C ASP A 16 22.56 -10.61 3.42
N ARG A 17 21.64 -9.89 2.76
CA ARG A 17 21.56 -8.43 2.75
C ARG A 17 20.11 -8.00 2.83
N LEU A 18 19.81 -7.13 3.79
CA LEU A 18 18.49 -6.51 3.96
C LEU A 18 18.46 -5.11 3.34
N ARG A 19 17.54 -4.88 2.41
CA ARG A 19 17.28 -3.57 1.77
C ARG A 19 16.14 -2.87 2.52
N LEU A 20 16.44 -1.72 3.11
CA LEU A 20 15.50 -0.93 3.89
C LEU A 20 15.20 0.40 3.20
N MET A 21 13.93 0.82 3.23
CA MET A 21 13.52 2.15 2.80
C MET A 21 12.69 2.83 3.90
N SER A 22 12.93 4.11 4.11
CA SER A 22 12.02 4.98 4.86
C SER A 22 11.65 6.14 3.96
N TYR A 23 10.35 6.36 3.76
CA TYR A 23 9.88 7.36 2.81
C TYR A 23 8.64 8.08 3.33
N ASN A 24 8.74 9.40 3.41
CA ASN A 24 7.58 10.25 3.62
C ASN A 24 6.93 10.54 2.25
N ILE A 25 5.75 9.96 2.03
CA ILE A 25 5.07 10.03 0.74
C ILE A 25 4.18 11.27 0.61
N GLN A 26 4.02 12.04 1.69
CA GLN A 26 3.19 13.26 1.76
C GLN A 26 1.84 13.10 1.02
N VAL A 27 1.13 12.02 1.32
CA VAL A 27 -0.16 11.62 0.75
C VAL A 27 -0.16 11.41 -0.79
N GLY A 28 0.95 11.57 -1.51
CA GLY A 28 1.03 11.33 -2.96
C GLY A 28 0.07 12.18 -3.83
N ILE A 29 -0.56 13.23 -3.29
CA ILE A 29 -1.54 14.07 -3.97
C ILE A 29 -0.86 15.37 -4.41
N GLN A 30 -0.57 15.51 -5.71
CA GLN A 30 -0.48 16.85 -6.29
C GLN A 30 -1.85 17.52 -6.17
N THR A 31 -1.95 18.48 -5.27
CA THR A 31 -3.08 19.36 -4.99
C THR A 31 -3.41 20.24 -6.20
N ARG A 32 -4.08 19.70 -7.22
CA ARG A 32 -4.84 20.53 -8.17
C ARG A 32 -6.18 19.86 -8.47
N TYR A 33 -7.26 20.58 -8.20
CA TYR A 33 -8.69 20.28 -8.47
C TYR A 33 -9.49 19.58 -7.35
N TYR A 34 -9.83 20.37 -6.33
CA TYR A 34 -10.73 20.06 -5.21
C TYR A 34 -12.13 20.69 -5.38
N HIS A 35 -12.80 20.53 -6.54
CA HIS A 35 -14.15 21.11 -6.74
C HIS A 35 -15.25 20.13 -7.19
N GLN A 36 -15.01 18.81 -7.21
CA GLN A 36 -16.04 17.83 -7.61
C GLN A 36 -16.58 16.98 -6.45
N TYR A 37 -16.50 17.47 -5.21
CA TYR A 37 -16.90 16.73 -4.01
C TYR A 37 -18.41 16.64 -3.73
N PHE A 38 -19.31 17.14 -4.58
CA PHE A 38 -20.72 17.29 -4.18
C PHE A 38 -21.79 16.81 -5.15
N THR A 39 -21.48 15.97 -6.14
CA THR A 39 -22.55 15.30 -6.88
C THR A 39 -22.30 13.80 -7.03
N ARG A 40 -23.21 13.00 -6.47
CA ARG A 40 -23.45 11.56 -6.74
C ARG A 40 -22.65 10.57 -5.90
N GLY A 41 -23.11 10.33 -4.67
CA GLY A 41 -22.67 9.27 -3.77
C GLY A 41 -22.84 7.82 -4.24
N TRP A 42 -22.79 7.50 -5.53
CA TRP A 42 -23.05 6.15 -6.07
C TRP A 42 -22.23 5.86 -7.36
N ARG A 43 -20.90 5.79 -7.26
CA ARG A 43 -20.06 5.17 -8.31
C ARG A 43 -19.02 4.23 -7.69
N HIS A 44 -19.50 3.27 -6.92
CA HIS A 44 -18.75 2.32 -6.08
C HIS A 44 -18.06 1.15 -6.84
N VAL A 45 -17.77 1.26 -8.15
CA VAL A 45 -17.05 0.21 -8.92
C VAL A 45 -16.29 0.82 -10.12
N LEU A 46 -15.04 1.27 -9.91
CA LEU A 46 -14.00 1.61 -10.93
C LEU A 46 -14.16 2.95 -11.73
N PRO A 47 -13.11 3.44 -12.43
CA PRO A 47 -11.69 3.62 -12.07
C PRO A 47 -11.24 5.05 -12.44
N ASP A 48 -10.97 5.93 -11.47
CA ASP A 48 -10.51 7.28 -11.81
C ASP A 48 -9.01 7.28 -12.15
N THR A 49 -8.73 7.42 -13.45
CA THR A 49 -7.49 7.01 -14.16
C THR A 49 -6.34 8.01 -14.01
N LYS A 50 -6.41 8.94 -13.06
CA LYS A 50 -5.38 9.99 -12.87
C LYS A 50 -4.74 10.03 -11.47
N ARG A 51 -5.34 9.39 -10.46
CA ARG A 51 -4.80 9.34 -9.07
C ARG A 51 -3.99 8.06 -8.76
N LEU A 52 -4.36 6.95 -9.38
CA LEU A 52 -3.61 5.68 -9.32
C LEU A 52 -2.16 5.75 -9.82
N PRO A 53 -1.77 6.56 -10.82
CA PRO A 53 -0.42 6.52 -11.36
C PRO A 53 0.67 6.85 -10.33
N ASN A 54 0.42 7.78 -9.40
CA ASN A 54 1.44 8.15 -8.42
C ASN A 54 1.58 7.09 -7.32
N LEU A 55 0.48 6.57 -6.79
CA LEU A 55 0.52 5.45 -5.83
C LEU A 55 1.12 4.19 -6.45
N ARG A 56 0.86 3.92 -7.74
CA ARG A 56 1.52 2.81 -8.47
C ARG A 56 3.02 3.03 -8.60
N ARG A 57 3.48 4.25 -8.94
CA ARG A 57 4.92 4.56 -8.96
C ARG A 57 5.57 4.41 -7.60
N ILE A 58 4.88 4.81 -6.53
CA ILE A 58 5.35 4.58 -5.16
C ILE A 58 5.43 3.07 -4.91
N ALA A 59 4.39 2.30 -5.27
CA ALA A 59 4.40 0.84 -5.14
C ALA A 59 5.56 0.17 -5.90
N ASP A 60 5.78 0.56 -7.15
CA ASP A 60 6.89 0.08 -7.98
C ASP A 60 8.25 0.37 -7.33
N LEU A 61 8.41 1.59 -6.78
CA LEU A 61 9.64 2.01 -6.09
C LEU A 61 9.87 1.21 -4.79
N ILE A 62 8.85 1.07 -3.96
CA ILE A 62 8.99 0.42 -2.64
C ILE A 62 9.12 -1.10 -2.77
N GLY A 63 8.58 -1.71 -3.84
CA GLY A 63 8.65 -3.15 -4.12
C GLY A 63 10.06 -3.67 -4.38
N GLU A 64 11.05 -2.78 -4.55
CA GLU A 64 12.45 -3.19 -4.63
C GLU A 64 13.11 -3.44 -3.26
N PHE A 65 12.43 -3.15 -2.15
CA PHE A 65 12.98 -3.24 -0.80
C PHE A 65 12.33 -4.35 0.02
N ASP A 66 13.08 -4.93 0.96
CA ASP A 66 12.60 -6.03 1.81
C ASP A 66 11.70 -5.52 2.95
N LEU A 67 11.98 -4.32 3.45
CA LEU A 67 11.20 -3.66 4.50
C LEU A 67 11.13 -2.15 4.25
N VAL A 68 9.92 -1.62 4.37
CA VAL A 68 9.62 -0.22 4.03
C VAL A 68 8.83 0.44 5.16
N GLY A 69 9.34 1.56 5.66
CA GLY A 69 8.63 2.47 6.55
C GLY A 69 8.04 3.63 5.76
N LEU A 70 6.72 3.78 5.78
CA LEU A 70 6.01 4.85 5.08
C LEU A 70 5.37 5.83 6.06
N GLN A 71 5.53 7.12 5.80
CA GLN A 71 4.98 8.22 6.61
C GLN A 71 4.02 9.08 5.80
N GLU A 72 3.08 9.72 6.49
CA GLU A 72 2.02 10.54 5.88
C GLU A 72 1.15 9.76 4.87
N LEU A 73 0.96 8.47 5.13
CA LEU A 73 -0.04 7.65 4.47
C LEU A 73 -1.44 8.10 4.87
N ASP A 74 -2.36 8.11 3.90
CA ASP A 74 -3.78 8.32 4.17
C ASP A 74 -4.54 6.98 4.11
N ALA A 75 -4.94 6.46 5.27
CA ALA A 75 -5.64 5.18 5.41
C ALA A 75 -7.14 5.24 5.07
N GLY A 76 -7.59 6.21 4.28
CA GLY A 76 -9.00 6.28 3.81
C GLY A 76 -9.75 7.55 4.22
N SER A 77 -9.06 8.66 4.42
CA SER A 77 -9.71 9.93 4.72
C SER A 77 -10.52 10.47 3.52
N LEU A 78 -11.36 11.46 3.81
CA LEU A 78 -12.01 12.26 2.77
C LEU A 78 -11.01 12.81 1.74
N ARG A 79 -9.71 12.99 2.07
CA ARG A 79 -8.68 13.47 1.13
C ARG A 79 -8.21 12.40 0.14
N SER A 80 -8.20 11.12 0.52
CA SER A 80 -7.85 10.01 -0.38
C SER A 80 -9.03 9.49 -1.21
N GLY A 81 -10.25 9.99 -0.96
CA GLY A 81 -11.46 9.44 -1.59
C GLY A 81 -11.84 8.08 -1.02
N PHE A 82 -11.55 7.85 0.26
CA PHE A 82 -11.78 6.59 0.98
C PHE A 82 -10.94 5.40 0.49
N VAL A 83 -9.84 5.65 -0.22
CA VAL A 83 -8.86 4.61 -0.55
C VAL A 83 -7.93 4.42 0.64
N ASP A 84 -7.86 3.20 1.15
CA ASP A 84 -6.81 2.78 2.09
C ASP A 84 -5.48 2.68 1.32
N GLN A 85 -4.67 3.74 1.39
CA GLN A 85 -3.37 3.77 0.71
C GLN A 85 -2.41 2.70 1.24
N ASN A 86 -2.53 2.32 2.52
CA ASN A 86 -1.69 1.30 3.12
C ASN A 86 -2.00 -0.07 2.49
N ALA A 87 -3.27 -0.46 2.43
CA ALA A 87 -3.69 -1.69 1.72
C ALA A 87 -3.27 -1.66 0.24
N PHE A 88 -3.56 -0.56 -0.47
CA PHE A 88 -3.24 -0.44 -1.89
C PHE A 88 -1.74 -0.61 -2.18
N LEU A 89 -0.87 0.03 -1.39
CA LEU A 89 0.57 -0.04 -1.58
C LEU A 89 1.12 -1.42 -1.22
N ALA A 90 0.65 -2.03 -0.12
CA ALA A 90 1.05 -3.38 0.27
C ALA A 90 0.68 -4.42 -0.79
N ASP A 91 -0.56 -4.38 -1.28
CA ASP A 91 -1.05 -5.30 -2.31
C ASP A 91 -0.32 -5.10 -3.65
N THR A 92 -0.10 -3.84 -4.05
CA THR A 92 0.54 -3.52 -5.34
C THR A 92 2.04 -3.83 -5.33
N ALA A 93 2.73 -3.62 -4.21
CA ALA A 93 4.16 -3.91 -4.05
C ALA A 93 4.43 -5.35 -3.55
N ALA A 94 3.39 -6.19 -3.43
CA ALA A 94 3.46 -7.58 -2.99
C ALA A 94 4.09 -7.79 -1.59
N PHE A 95 3.86 -6.87 -0.65
CA PHE A 95 4.28 -7.05 0.74
C PHE A 95 3.36 -8.06 1.47
N PRO A 96 3.89 -9.18 2.01
CA PRO A 96 3.07 -10.20 2.67
C PRO A 96 2.59 -9.79 4.06
N TYR A 97 3.26 -8.81 4.67
CA TYR A 97 2.95 -8.33 6.01
C TYR A 97 2.84 -6.80 6.00
N ARG A 98 1.88 -6.28 6.78
CA ARG A 98 1.71 -4.85 7.01
C ARG A 98 1.47 -4.58 8.49
N TYR A 99 2.02 -3.48 8.97
CA TYR A 99 1.77 -2.97 10.31
C TYR A 99 1.51 -1.47 10.23
N GLN A 100 0.56 -0.98 11.01
CA GLN A 100 0.22 0.43 11.07
C GLN A 100 0.18 0.86 12.53
N GLN A 101 0.97 1.88 12.86
CA GLN A 101 0.95 2.56 14.14
C GLN A 101 0.26 3.91 13.97
N THR A 102 -0.69 4.22 14.84
CA THR A 102 -1.45 5.49 14.85
C THR A 102 -1.08 6.29 16.09
#